data_AF-A0AAU9IPL8-F1
#
_entry.id   AF-A0AAU9IPL8-F1
#
_cell.length_a   1.000
_cell.length_b   1.000
_cell.length_c   1.000
_cell.angle_alpha   90.00
_cell.angle_beta   90.00
_cell.angle_gamma   90.00
#
_symmetry.space_group_name_H-M   'P 1'
#
loop_
_entity.id
_entity.type
_entity.pdbx_description
1 polymer ?
#
loop_
_entity_poly.entity_id
_entity_poly.type
_entity_poly.pdbx_seq_one_letter_code
_entity_poly.pdbx_strand_id
1 'polypeptide(L)'
;MINLTHKLLRRYEGSLMPKDVVIKRFQLKTATAHVFGVERWNGAHALWLNDALGAISPKCIITQLPADLPWFIKADENVNLEWTNFLKTGKGRFLCSPRPKYLQDIILNAERLSHFMIGAVLNSPEELTNIKSIMYTNTHDSFIPEESDPMKPDSFTTTLLWAASNPSRLDCLIPFDLPELIYRDQIARTIDLNTLREALKTLLGEFENEKKYDLRFVNPQIFINNKVNYMAEIIKQTLITYQDNTIVVAVENKLVDPLTEAWKNVPYDSVSFDEFLTIPKMDKDTTFSNYIEKHVLLDILLGTYISQFYIKNKLFPYSAHGAVGSEGQSYSTALEFWKNFFMQHSEELKKTLAIYRKIDNSDMGRKFKKMEKKIREEKIRDVEIEKEAKKYSKITSDEEVDVNEPQYQRKMKEYIKRSKREQEESD
;
A
#
# COMPACT_ATOMS: atom_id res chain seq x y z
N MET A 1 -3.79 31.64 5.79
CA MET A 1 -3.02 30.38 5.72
C MET A 1 -3.41 29.45 4.56
N ILE A 2 -4.69 29.38 4.13
CA ILE A 2 -5.19 28.50 3.04
C ILE A 2 -4.43 28.65 1.70
N ASN A 3 -3.86 29.82 1.42
CA ASN A 3 -3.18 30.14 0.15
C ASN A 3 -1.72 29.65 0.07
N LEU A 4 -1.08 29.29 1.21
CA LEU A 4 0.34 28.91 1.22
C LEU A 4 0.53 27.41 0.96
N THR A 5 -0.30 26.55 1.56
CA THR A 5 -0.30 25.10 1.32
C THR A 5 -0.67 24.76 -0.11
N HIS A 6 -1.64 25.47 -0.69
CA HIS A 6 -2.01 25.34 -2.11
C HIS A 6 -0.91 25.86 -3.06
N LYS A 7 -0.18 26.92 -2.69
CA LYS A 7 0.98 27.42 -3.46
C LYS A 7 2.19 26.49 -3.35
N LEU A 8 2.40 25.83 -2.20
CA LEU A 8 3.47 24.85 -2.00
C LEU A 8 3.17 23.58 -2.79
N LEU A 9 1.95 23.05 -2.71
CA LEU A 9 1.52 21.90 -3.53
C LEU A 9 1.64 22.21 -5.03
N ARG A 10 1.21 23.40 -5.49
CA ARG A 10 1.43 23.86 -6.88
C ARG A 10 2.89 24.00 -7.28
N ARG A 11 3.81 24.30 -6.34
CA ARG A 11 5.26 24.29 -6.61
C ARG A 11 5.80 22.87 -6.80
N TYR A 12 5.21 21.87 -6.14
CA TYR A 12 5.58 20.45 -6.29
C TYR A 12 4.89 19.76 -7.48
N GLU A 13 3.71 20.24 -7.90
CA GLU A 13 2.97 19.79 -9.10
C GLU A 13 3.76 19.95 -10.41
N GLY A 14 4.79 20.81 -10.45
CA GLY A 14 5.47 21.21 -11.70
C GLY A 14 6.57 20.27 -12.22
N SER A 15 7.17 19.41 -11.39
CA SER A 15 8.26 18.51 -11.87
C SER A 15 8.69 17.36 -10.93
N LEU A 16 8.30 17.35 -9.65
CA LEU A 16 8.80 16.38 -8.66
C LEU A 16 7.73 15.41 -8.12
N MET A 17 6.44 15.66 -8.38
CA MET A 17 5.38 14.74 -8.00
C MET A 17 5.36 13.52 -8.94
N PRO A 18 5.42 12.28 -8.42
CA PRO A 18 5.21 11.10 -9.25
C PRO A 18 3.84 11.16 -9.94
N LYS A 19 3.77 10.74 -11.21
CA LYS A 19 2.58 10.88 -12.06
C LYS A 19 1.32 10.21 -11.51
N ASP A 20 1.50 9.21 -10.66
CA ASP A 20 0.42 8.37 -10.16
C ASP A 20 -0.01 8.76 -8.73
N VAL A 21 0.55 9.83 -8.15
CA VAL A 21 0.08 10.35 -6.86
C VAL A 21 -1.25 11.08 -7.04
N VAL A 22 -2.26 10.70 -6.26
CA VAL A 22 -3.56 11.38 -6.23
C VAL A 22 -3.66 12.22 -4.97
N ILE A 23 -4.16 13.44 -5.10
CA ILE A 23 -4.38 14.34 -3.96
C ILE A 23 -5.86 14.72 -3.89
N LYS A 24 -6.49 14.48 -2.73
CA LYS A 24 -7.84 14.95 -2.42
C LYS A 24 -7.82 15.79 -1.15
N ARG A 25 -8.91 16.53 -0.94
CA ARG A 25 -9.11 17.34 0.25
C ARG A 25 -10.44 16.98 0.88
N PHE A 26 -10.41 16.55 2.13
CA PHE A 26 -11.61 16.39 2.95
C PHE A 26 -11.71 17.57 3.92
N GLN A 27 -12.92 18.06 4.10
CA GLN A 27 -13.18 19.23 4.94
C GLN A 27 -14.36 18.96 5.86
N LEU A 28 -14.15 19.25 7.15
CA LEU A 28 -15.19 19.20 8.17
C LEU A 28 -15.17 20.52 8.92
N LYS A 29 -16.18 21.37 8.70
CA LYS A 29 -16.18 22.77 9.17
C LYS A 29 -14.91 23.50 8.70
N THR A 30 -14.06 23.95 9.63
CA THR A 30 -12.80 24.65 9.38
C THR A 30 -11.60 23.70 9.27
N ALA A 31 -11.72 22.47 9.80
CA ALA A 31 -10.64 21.49 9.78
C ALA A 31 -10.48 20.86 8.38
N THR A 32 -9.24 20.60 7.98
CA THR A 32 -8.91 20.08 6.65
C THR A 32 -7.98 18.87 6.74
N ALA A 33 -8.30 17.82 6.01
CA ALA A 33 -7.41 16.70 5.73
C ALA A 33 -6.92 16.77 4.27
N HIS A 34 -5.60 16.68 4.08
CA HIS A 34 -4.99 16.40 2.78
C HIS A 34 -4.80 14.90 2.63
N VAL A 35 -5.50 14.29 1.68
CA VAL A 35 -5.46 12.86 1.43
C VAL A 35 -4.55 12.59 0.25
N PHE A 36 -3.48 11.85 0.49
CA PHE A 36 -2.47 11.46 -0.48
C PHE A 36 -2.62 9.98 -0.82
N GLY A 37 -3.03 9.72 -2.05
CA GLY A 37 -2.99 8.42 -2.70
C GLY A 37 -1.58 8.10 -3.15
N VAL A 38 -0.98 7.08 -2.53
CA VAL A 38 0.38 6.63 -2.83
C VAL A 38 0.40 5.13 -3.10
N GLU A 39 1.39 4.70 -3.88
CA GLU A 39 1.71 3.28 -3.99
C GLU A 39 2.56 2.90 -2.76
N ARG A 40 2.14 1.86 -2.02
CA ARG A 40 2.82 1.45 -0.79
C ARG A 40 4.30 1.14 -1.05
N TRP A 41 4.57 0.27 -2.01
CA TRP A 41 5.93 -0.20 -2.30
C TRP A 41 6.65 0.59 -3.40
N ASN A 42 6.68 1.91 -3.27
CA ASN A 42 7.27 2.80 -4.26
C ASN A 42 8.15 3.86 -3.60
N GLY A 43 9.46 3.78 -3.84
CA GLY A 43 10.44 4.68 -3.25
C GLY A 43 10.28 6.15 -3.65
N ALA A 44 9.79 6.43 -4.87
CA ALA A 44 9.53 7.80 -5.30
C ALA A 44 8.33 8.40 -4.56
N HIS A 45 7.28 7.60 -4.33
CA HIS A 45 6.12 8.03 -3.55
C HIS A 45 6.48 8.20 -2.07
N ALA A 46 7.27 7.29 -1.49
CA ALA A 46 7.73 7.39 -0.11
C ALA A 46 8.56 8.66 0.14
N LEU A 47 9.52 8.95 -0.76
CA LEU A 47 10.34 10.16 -0.70
C LEU A 47 9.49 11.43 -0.86
N TRP A 48 8.62 11.45 -1.88
CA TRP A 48 7.73 12.59 -2.11
C TRP A 48 6.81 12.85 -0.92
N LEU A 49 6.27 11.80 -0.30
CA LEU A 49 5.42 11.92 0.87
C LEU A 49 6.19 12.50 2.07
N ASN A 50 7.45 12.07 2.26
CA ASN A 50 8.34 12.64 3.29
C ASN A 50 8.55 14.16 3.09
N ASP A 51 8.82 14.59 1.86
CA ASP A 51 8.98 16.00 1.50
C ASP A 51 7.68 16.79 1.71
N ALA A 52 6.53 16.21 1.30
CA ALA A 52 5.22 16.83 1.47
C ALA A 52 4.87 17.04 2.95
N LEU A 53 5.19 16.07 3.82
CA LEU A 53 5.02 16.22 5.27
C LEU A 53 5.87 17.37 5.82
N GLY A 54 7.11 17.50 5.37
CA GLY A 54 7.99 18.63 5.73
C GLY A 54 7.42 20.00 5.31
N ALA A 55 6.86 20.09 4.10
CA ALA A 55 6.30 21.32 3.57
C ALA A 55 4.95 21.72 4.21
N ILE A 56 4.10 20.74 4.52
CA ILE A 56 2.78 20.97 5.12
C ILE A 56 2.90 21.20 6.63
N SER A 57 3.84 20.51 7.28
CA SER A 57 4.02 20.50 8.73
C SER A 57 2.71 20.21 9.48
N PRO A 58 2.07 19.05 9.20
CA PRO A 58 0.76 18.73 9.77
C PRO A 58 0.83 18.50 11.27
N LYS A 59 -0.29 18.77 11.98
CA LYS A 59 -0.39 18.47 13.42
C LYS A 59 -0.60 17.00 13.71
N CYS A 60 -1.26 16.29 12.81
CA CYS A 60 -1.39 14.84 12.88
C CYS A 60 -1.22 14.20 11.52
N ILE A 61 -0.64 13.00 11.52
CA ILE A 61 -0.51 12.15 10.34
C ILE A 61 -1.37 10.92 10.55
N ILE A 62 -2.15 10.57 9.54
CA ILE A 62 -2.91 9.33 9.48
C ILE A 62 -2.27 8.47 8.37
N THR A 63 -1.99 7.21 8.67
CA THR A 63 -1.29 6.31 7.71
C THR A 63 -1.93 4.93 7.66
N GLN A 64 -2.03 4.36 6.46
CA GLN A 64 -2.71 3.08 6.20
C GLN A 64 -1.89 1.88 6.72
N LEU A 65 -1.84 1.76 8.05
CA LEU A 65 -1.29 0.62 8.75
C LEU A 65 -2.35 0.06 9.70
N PRO A 66 -2.56 -1.26 9.74
CA PRO A 66 -3.45 -1.90 10.70
C PRO A 66 -2.81 -1.96 12.09
N ALA A 67 -3.61 -1.71 13.12
CA ALA A 67 -3.14 -1.60 14.51
C ALA A 67 -2.70 -2.95 15.12
N ASP A 68 -3.02 -4.08 14.48
CA ASP A 68 -2.65 -5.43 14.91
C ASP A 68 -1.38 -5.96 14.22
N LEU A 69 -0.58 -5.10 13.57
CA LEU A 69 0.74 -5.50 13.10
C LEU A 69 1.68 -5.84 14.28
N PRO A 70 2.49 -6.91 14.19
CA PRO A 70 3.37 -7.32 15.28
C PRO A 70 4.32 -6.24 15.78
N TRP A 71 4.83 -5.37 14.91
CA TRP A 71 5.72 -4.27 15.31
C TRP A 71 5.03 -3.18 16.13
N PHE A 72 3.70 -3.25 16.33
CA PHE A 72 3.01 -2.43 17.32
C PHE A 72 2.92 -3.11 18.69
N ILE A 73 3.47 -4.31 18.88
CA ILE A 73 3.81 -4.79 20.22
C ILE A 73 4.99 -3.98 20.75
N LYS A 74 4.92 -3.54 22.00
CA LYS A 74 6.04 -2.89 22.66
C LYS A 74 7.13 -3.94 22.90
N ALA A 75 8.18 -3.88 22.10
CA ALA A 75 9.39 -4.68 22.25
C ALA A 75 10.54 -3.79 22.72
N ASP A 76 11.22 -4.21 23.80
CA ASP A 76 12.43 -3.54 24.28
C ASP A 76 13.68 -4.01 23.50
N GLU A 77 13.62 -5.22 22.94
CA GLU A 77 14.64 -5.82 22.07
C GLU A 77 13.99 -6.22 20.73
N ASN A 78 13.83 -7.51 20.42
CA ASN A 78 13.36 -8.00 19.12
C ASN A 78 11.82 -8.19 19.08
N VAL A 79 11.18 -7.65 18.04
CA VAL A 79 9.71 -7.70 17.84
C VAL A 79 9.22 -9.13 17.62
N ASN A 80 9.94 -9.94 16.84
CA ASN A 80 9.52 -11.32 16.54
C ASN A 80 9.54 -12.19 17.80
N LEU A 81 10.52 -11.99 18.69
CA LEU A 81 10.58 -12.67 19.98
C LEU A 81 9.42 -12.27 20.87
N GLU A 82 9.14 -10.98 21.03
CA GLU A 82 8.03 -10.52 21.86
C GLU A 82 6.67 -10.91 21.31
N TRP A 83 6.51 -10.88 19.99
CA TRP A 83 5.31 -11.38 19.34
C TRP A 83 5.09 -12.87 19.62
N THR A 84 6.14 -13.69 19.45
CA THR A 84 6.09 -15.12 19.73
C THR A 84 5.79 -15.41 21.21
N ASN A 85 6.35 -14.60 22.12
CA ASN A 85 6.09 -14.69 23.54
C ASN A 85 4.63 -14.34 23.87
N PHE A 86 4.10 -13.26 23.30
CA PHE A 86 2.69 -12.90 23.41
C PHE A 86 1.78 -14.03 22.93
N LEU A 87 2.06 -14.60 21.77
CA LEU A 87 1.30 -15.71 21.21
C LEU A 87 1.26 -16.95 22.12
N LYS A 88 2.37 -17.25 22.82
CA LYS A 88 2.46 -18.40 23.73
C LYS A 88 1.81 -18.15 25.09
N THR A 89 1.90 -16.92 25.60
CA THR A 89 1.55 -16.60 26.99
C THR A 89 0.25 -15.80 27.14
N GLY A 90 -0.23 -15.22 26.05
CA GLY A 90 -1.32 -14.23 26.03
C GLY A 90 -0.95 -12.88 26.65
N LYS A 91 0.32 -12.68 27.04
CA LYS A 91 0.79 -11.46 27.74
C LYS A 91 1.61 -10.60 26.80
N GLY A 92 1.14 -9.39 26.53
CA GLY A 92 1.83 -8.41 25.69
C GLY A 92 1.34 -7.00 25.99
N ARG A 93 2.21 -6.00 25.78
CA ARG A 93 1.84 -4.58 25.83
C ARG A 93 1.90 -4.04 24.41
N PHE A 94 0.90 -3.30 23.99
CA PHE A 94 0.83 -2.76 22.63
C PHE A 94 1.00 -1.24 22.64
N LEU A 95 1.60 -0.71 21.58
CA LEU A 95 1.77 0.71 21.33
C LEU A 95 0.44 1.37 20.93
N CYS A 96 -0.42 0.63 20.24
CA CYS A 96 -1.81 0.97 19.95
C CYS A 96 -2.70 -0.25 20.24
N SER A 97 -3.98 -0.02 20.55
CA SER A 97 -4.90 -1.13 20.76
C SER A 97 -5.18 -1.85 19.43
N PRO A 98 -5.02 -3.18 19.35
CA PRO A 98 -5.43 -3.96 18.18
C PRO A 98 -6.97 -4.06 18.05
N ARG A 99 -7.71 -3.65 19.09
CA ARG A 99 -9.17 -3.54 19.12
C ARG A 99 -9.57 -2.18 19.69
N PRO A 100 -9.39 -1.10 18.93
CA PRO A 100 -9.65 0.23 19.44
C PRO A 100 -11.14 0.50 19.54
N LYS A 101 -11.56 1.22 20.58
CA LYS A 101 -12.95 1.69 20.76
C LYS A 101 -13.10 3.14 20.32
N TYR A 102 -12.02 3.91 20.47
CA TYR A 102 -11.96 5.34 20.22
C TYR A 102 -10.57 5.76 19.70
N LEU A 103 -10.47 7.01 19.23
CA LEU A 103 -9.23 7.56 18.66
C LEU A 103 -8.01 7.42 19.57
N GLN A 104 -8.15 7.69 20.87
CA GLN A 104 -7.03 7.64 21.83
C GLN A 104 -6.37 6.26 21.94
N ASP A 105 -7.09 5.19 21.59
CA ASP A 105 -6.59 3.83 21.67
C ASP A 105 -5.54 3.55 20.60
N ILE A 106 -5.52 4.34 19.52
CA ILE A 106 -4.62 4.17 18.37
C ILE A 106 -3.65 5.33 18.15
N ILE A 107 -3.68 6.38 18.97
CA ILE A 107 -2.71 7.47 18.87
C ILE A 107 -1.31 7.00 19.24
N LEU A 108 -0.36 7.17 18.33
CA LEU A 108 1.07 7.07 18.59
C LEU A 108 1.61 8.47 18.87
N ASN A 109 1.94 8.74 20.13
CA ASN A 109 2.63 9.95 20.57
C ASN A 109 4.16 9.77 20.43
N ALA A 110 4.93 10.81 20.75
CA ALA A 110 6.39 10.78 20.66
C ALA A 110 7.05 9.62 21.43
N GLU A 111 6.54 9.30 22.63
CA GLU A 111 7.04 8.18 23.44
C GLU A 111 6.78 6.82 22.77
N ARG A 112 5.55 6.57 22.31
CA ARG A 112 5.17 5.34 21.62
C ARG A 112 5.93 5.18 20.30
N LEU A 113 6.15 6.27 19.57
CA LEU A 113 6.98 6.29 18.37
C LEU A 113 8.44 5.96 18.69
N SER A 114 8.99 6.48 19.78
CA SER A 114 10.34 6.12 20.23
C SER A 114 10.47 4.62 20.53
N HIS A 115 9.48 4.04 21.21
CA HIS A 115 9.43 2.60 21.45
C HIS A 115 9.32 1.79 20.15
N PHE A 116 8.49 2.23 19.19
CA PHE A 116 8.42 1.62 17.87
C PHE A 116 9.79 1.63 17.17
N MET A 117 10.49 2.78 17.18
CA MET A 117 11.81 2.88 16.54
C MET A 117 12.83 1.96 17.19
N ILE A 118 12.86 1.88 18.52
CA ILE A 118 13.80 1.01 19.25
C ILE A 118 13.51 -0.47 18.94
N GLY A 119 12.29 -0.94 19.19
CA GLY A 119 11.96 -2.35 19.05
C GLY A 119 11.97 -2.81 17.59
N ALA A 120 11.28 -2.08 16.71
CA ALA A 120 11.01 -2.55 15.37
C ALA A 120 12.08 -2.17 14.35
N VAL A 121 12.67 -0.97 14.46
CA VAL A 121 13.63 -0.48 13.44
C VAL A 121 15.07 -0.76 13.83
N LEU A 122 15.45 -0.49 15.08
CA LEU A 122 16.83 -0.68 15.53
C LEU A 122 17.12 -2.14 15.88
N ASN A 123 16.21 -2.79 16.61
CA ASN A 123 16.45 -4.13 17.15
C ASN A 123 15.88 -5.26 16.30
N SER A 124 15.09 -4.95 15.27
CA SER A 124 14.52 -5.94 14.33
C SER A 124 14.72 -5.53 12.86
N PRO A 125 15.96 -5.24 12.43
CA PRO A 125 16.26 -4.76 11.08
C PRO A 125 15.82 -5.71 9.95
N GLU A 126 15.52 -6.98 10.27
CA GLU A 126 14.95 -7.97 9.36
C GLU A 126 13.46 -7.76 9.04
N GLU A 127 12.74 -7.02 9.88
CA GLU A 127 11.33 -6.65 9.67
C GLU A 127 11.20 -5.24 9.11
N LEU A 128 11.95 -4.30 9.69
CA LEU A 128 11.96 -2.89 9.31
C LEU A 128 13.37 -2.33 9.33
N THR A 129 13.75 -1.65 8.26
CA THR A 129 15.00 -0.89 8.22
C THR A 129 14.76 0.48 7.60
N ASN A 130 15.68 1.41 7.79
CA ASN A 130 15.59 2.74 7.19
C ASN A 130 16.88 3.09 6.44
N ILE A 131 16.73 3.71 5.28
CA ILE A 131 17.83 4.27 4.51
C ILE A 131 17.48 5.71 4.18
N LYS A 132 18.29 6.65 4.68
CA LYS A 132 18.04 8.09 4.57
C LYS A 132 16.68 8.46 5.19
N SER A 133 15.71 8.86 4.36
CA SER A 133 14.38 9.32 4.76
C SER A 133 13.26 8.33 4.39
N ILE A 134 13.62 7.10 4.00
CA ILE A 134 12.66 6.08 3.56
C ILE A 134 12.75 4.87 4.50
N MET A 135 11.59 4.39 4.94
CA MET A 135 11.46 3.10 5.60
C MET A 135 11.33 1.99 4.57
N TYR A 136 11.93 0.84 4.88
CA TYR A 136 11.81 -0.39 4.12
C TYR A 136 11.17 -1.43 5.02
N THR A 137 10.21 -2.15 4.46
CA THR A 137 9.49 -3.24 5.13
C THR A 137 9.78 -4.55 4.44
N ASN A 138 9.93 -5.60 5.22
CA ASN A 138 9.95 -6.94 4.68
C ASN A 138 8.54 -7.32 4.21
N THR A 139 8.38 -7.61 2.91
CA THR A 139 7.05 -7.86 2.34
C THR A 139 6.59 -9.32 2.49
N HIS A 140 7.46 -10.22 2.94
CA HIS A 140 7.18 -11.66 3.23
C HIS A 140 6.26 -12.37 2.23
N ASP A 141 6.23 -11.88 0.99
CA ASP A 141 5.31 -12.33 -0.04
C ASP A 141 5.86 -13.62 -0.63
N SER A 142 5.25 -14.74 -0.25
CA SER A 142 5.68 -16.08 -0.65
C SER A 142 5.53 -16.34 -2.15
N PHE A 143 4.90 -15.43 -2.89
CA PHE A 143 4.67 -15.56 -4.33
C PHE A 143 5.64 -14.72 -5.17
N ILE A 144 6.40 -13.82 -4.54
CA ILE A 144 7.51 -13.13 -5.19
C ILE A 144 8.69 -14.11 -5.27
N PRO A 145 9.39 -14.23 -6.43
CA PRO A 145 10.54 -15.12 -6.56
C PRO A 145 11.57 -14.90 -5.43
N GLU A 146 12.11 -16.00 -4.88
CA GLU A 146 13.15 -16.01 -3.81
C GLU A 146 14.38 -15.14 -4.15
N GLU A 147 14.59 -14.83 -5.43
CA GLU A 147 15.70 -14.02 -5.94
C GLU A 147 15.52 -12.50 -5.75
N SER A 148 14.35 -12.02 -5.30
CA SER A 148 14.12 -10.59 -5.08
C SER A 148 14.36 -10.20 -3.63
N ASP A 149 15.03 -9.06 -3.40
CA ASP A 149 15.17 -8.46 -2.07
C ASP A 149 13.78 -8.32 -1.39
N PRO A 150 13.53 -8.98 -0.25
CA PRO A 150 12.25 -8.93 0.44
C PRO A 150 11.99 -7.54 1.08
N MET A 151 13.03 -6.72 1.25
CA MET A 151 12.89 -5.36 1.74
C MET A 151 12.45 -4.43 0.61
N LYS A 152 11.25 -3.88 0.74
CA LYS A 152 10.71 -2.89 -0.20
C LYS A 152 10.56 -1.55 0.49
N PRO A 153 10.83 -0.42 -0.20
CA PRO A 153 10.51 0.90 0.35
C PRO A 153 9.00 0.96 0.63
N ASP A 154 8.59 1.49 1.78
CA ASP A 154 7.19 1.53 2.18
C ASP A 154 6.77 2.97 2.53
N SER A 155 5.87 3.52 1.70
CA SER A 155 5.34 4.88 1.84
C SER A 155 4.60 5.09 3.16
N PHE A 156 3.88 4.07 3.67
CA PHE A 156 3.09 4.18 4.89
C PHE A 156 3.96 4.16 6.14
N THR A 157 4.93 3.24 6.22
CA THR A 157 5.87 3.23 7.36
C THR A 157 6.85 4.40 7.29
N THR A 158 7.14 4.96 6.12
CA THR A 158 7.94 6.19 5.98
C THR A 158 7.34 7.37 6.75
N THR A 159 6.01 7.42 6.89
CA THR A 159 5.36 8.43 7.74
C THR A 159 5.71 8.29 9.23
N LEU A 160 5.89 7.05 9.72
CA LEU A 160 6.32 6.77 11.10
C LEU A 160 7.74 7.28 11.33
N LEU A 161 8.64 7.05 10.38
CA LEU A 161 10.01 7.55 10.44
C LEU A 161 10.05 9.08 10.47
N TRP A 162 9.26 9.73 9.61
CA TRP A 162 9.15 11.18 9.60
C TRP A 162 8.65 11.71 10.94
N ALA A 163 7.59 11.11 11.49
CA ALA A 163 7.01 11.46 12.78
C ALA A 163 8.02 11.32 13.92
N ALA A 164 8.72 10.19 14.00
CA ALA A 164 9.73 9.92 15.02
C ALA A 164 10.94 10.87 14.92
N SER A 165 11.27 11.33 13.71
CA SER A 165 12.37 12.28 13.48
C SER A 165 11.97 13.75 13.75
N ASN A 166 10.66 14.04 13.88
CA ASN A 166 10.14 15.40 14.05
C ASN A 166 9.14 15.51 15.23
N PRO A 167 9.49 15.03 16.45
CA PRO A 167 8.54 14.94 17.57
C PRO A 167 8.04 16.30 18.07
N SER A 168 8.74 17.40 17.79
CA SER A 168 8.32 18.76 18.16
C SER A 168 7.33 19.39 17.19
N ARG A 169 7.15 18.79 16.00
CA ARG A 169 6.29 19.32 14.92
C ARG A 169 4.96 18.57 14.80
N LEU A 170 4.83 17.44 15.48
CA LEU A 170 3.72 16.50 15.34
C LEU A 170 3.12 16.18 16.70
N ASP A 171 1.80 16.33 16.82
CA ASP A 171 1.08 16.00 18.05
C ASP A 171 0.67 14.51 18.05
N CYS A 172 0.33 13.93 16.89
CA CYS A 172 0.04 12.50 16.76
C CYS A 172 0.39 11.87 15.42
N LEU A 173 0.58 10.55 15.44
CA LEU A 173 0.41 9.69 14.28
C LEU A 173 -0.64 8.61 14.58
N ILE A 174 -1.50 8.31 13.61
CA ILE A 174 -2.60 7.37 13.77
C ILE A 174 -2.54 6.28 12.67
N PRO A 175 -2.35 4.99 13.02
CA PRO A 175 -2.63 3.88 12.14
C PRO A 175 -4.16 3.75 12.01
N PHE A 176 -4.69 3.85 10.78
CA PHE A 176 -6.15 3.88 10.56
C PHE A 176 -6.69 2.75 9.69
N ASP A 177 -5.88 1.76 9.37
CA ASP A 177 -6.38 0.61 8.65
C ASP A 177 -7.16 -0.34 9.58
N LEU A 178 -8.18 -1.00 9.05
CA LEU A 178 -8.97 -1.97 9.81
C LEU A 178 -8.05 -3.14 10.22
N PRO A 179 -8.03 -3.56 11.51
CA PRO A 179 -7.18 -4.66 11.97
C PRO A 179 -7.35 -5.92 11.09
N GLU A 180 -6.24 -6.50 10.63
CA GLU A 180 -6.24 -7.55 9.60
C GLU A 180 -6.96 -8.81 10.07
N LEU A 181 -6.83 -9.18 11.35
CA LEU A 181 -7.59 -10.30 11.89
C LEU A 181 -9.10 -10.07 11.79
N ILE A 182 -9.57 -8.88 12.19
CA ILE A 182 -11.00 -8.57 12.20
C ILE A 182 -11.52 -8.50 10.78
N TYR A 183 -10.81 -7.78 9.92
CA TYR A 183 -11.15 -7.62 8.51
C TYR A 183 -11.29 -8.97 7.79
N ARG A 184 -10.34 -9.89 7.99
CA ARG A 184 -10.37 -11.22 7.35
C ARG A 184 -11.47 -12.11 7.92
N ASP A 185 -11.73 -12.07 9.22
CA ASP A 185 -12.84 -12.85 9.83
C ASP A 185 -14.21 -12.34 9.34
N GLN A 186 -14.38 -11.01 9.25
CA GLN A 186 -15.59 -10.42 8.67
C GLN A 186 -15.87 -10.97 7.28
N ILE A 187 -14.86 -10.96 6.39
CA ILE A 187 -15.01 -11.47 5.03
C ILE A 187 -15.29 -12.97 5.04
N ALA A 188 -14.50 -13.77 5.76
CA ALA A 188 -14.63 -15.23 5.78
C ALA A 188 -16.02 -15.71 6.23
N ARG A 189 -16.69 -14.95 7.11
CA ARG A 189 -18.04 -15.28 7.58
C ARG A 189 -19.15 -14.91 6.60
N THR A 190 -18.95 -13.89 5.78
CA THR A 190 -20.00 -13.35 4.90
C THR A 190 -19.87 -13.79 3.45
N ILE A 191 -18.65 -14.05 2.97
CA ILE A 191 -18.42 -14.41 1.56
C ILE A 191 -18.68 -15.90 1.34
N ASP A 192 -19.25 -16.25 0.18
CA ASP A 192 -19.33 -17.65 -0.23
C ASP A 192 -17.95 -18.19 -0.61
N LEU A 193 -17.72 -19.48 -0.36
CA LEU A 193 -16.45 -20.13 -0.68
C LEU A 193 -16.18 -20.15 -2.19
N ASN A 194 -17.21 -20.33 -3.02
CA ASN A 194 -17.02 -20.35 -4.48
C ASN A 194 -16.62 -18.98 -5.00
N THR A 195 -17.13 -17.88 -4.42
CA THR A 195 -16.71 -16.53 -4.77
C THR A 195 -15.21 -16.32 -4.54
N LEU A 196 -14.65 -16.84 -3.44
CA LEU A 196 -13.20 -16.77 -3.20
C LEU A 196 -12.39 -17.63 -4.18
N ARG A 197 -12.90 -18.83 -4.50
CA ARG A 197 -12.26 -19.70 -5.50
C ARG A 197 -12.30 -19.08 -6.90
N GLU A 198 -13.40 -18.43 -7.28
CA GLU A 198 -13.51 -17.67 -8.52
C GLU A 198 -12.56 -16.48 -8.53
N ALA A 199 -12.47 -15.73 -7.44
CA ALA A 199 -11.50 -14.64 -7.30
C ALA A 199 -10.06 -15.14 -7.47
N LEU A 200 -9.70 -16.30 -6.89
CA LEU A 200 -8.41 -16.93 -7.13
C LEU A 200 -8.20 -17.29 -8.61
N LYS A 201 -9.19 -17.89 -9.27
CA LYS A 201 -9.10 -18.20 -10.71
C LYS A 201 -8.92 -16.94 -11.55
N THR A 202 -9.61 -15.85 -11.23
CA THR A 202 -9.44 -14.58 -11.95
C THR A 202 -8.06 -13.99 -11.71
N LEU A 203 -7.53 -14.05 -10.48
CA LEU A 203 -6.15 -13.67 -10.20
C LEU A 203 -5.18 -14.45 -11.10
N LEU A 204 -5.34 -15.77 -11.18
CA LEU A 204 -4.51 -16.63 -12.02
C LEU A 204 -4.60 -16.26 -13.50
N GLY A 205 -5.81 -16.01 -14.02
CA GLY A 205 -6.00 -15.61 -15.43
C GLY A 205 -5.50 -14.19 -15.74
N GLU A 206 -5.53 -13.26 -14.78
CA GLU A 206 -5.00 -11.90 -14.99
C GLU A 206 -3.47 -11.87 -14.91
N PHE A 207 -2.84 -12.76 -14.14
CA PHE A 207 -1.40 -13.01 -14.23
C PHE A 207 -0.99 -13.49 -15.63
N GLU A 208 -1.82 -14.29 -16.31
CA GLU A 208 -1.57 -14.70 -17.70
C GLU A 208 -1.65 -13.52 -18.69
N ASN A 209 -2.40 -12.46 -18.36
CA ASN A 209 -2.66 -11.30 -19.23
C ASN A 209 -1.79 -10.05 -18.90
N GLU A 210 -0.80 -10.18 -18.01
CA GLU A 210 0.15 -9.12 -17.61
C GLU A 210 -0.47 -7.82 -17.07
N LYS A 211 -1.73 -7.87 -16.60
CA LYS A 211 -2.39 -6.71 -16.01
C LYS A 211 -2.10 -6.62 -14.52
N LYS A 212 -1.87 -5.39 -14.02
CA LYS A 212 -1.87 -5.09 -12.58
C LYS A 212 -3.29 -5.27 -12.04
N TYR A 213 -3.62 -6.49 -11.65
CA TYR A 213 -4.91 -6.83 -11.07
C TYR A 213 -4.87 -6.73 -9.55
N ASP A 214 -5.92 -6.18 -8.98
CA ASP A 214 -6.09 -6.08 -7.53
C ASP A 214 -7.48 -6.57 -7.17
N LEU A 215 -7.49 -7.73 -6.53
CA LEU A 215 -8.69 -8.50 -6.22
C LEU A 215 -9.70 -7.75 -5.37
N ARG A 216 -9.24 -6.78 -4.57
CA ARG A 216 -10.11 -5.97 -3.72
C ARG A 216 -11.12 -5.18 -4.54
N PHE A 217 -10.80 -4.87 -5.80
CA PHE A 217 -11.63 -4.07 -6.70
C PHE A 217 -12.63 -4.89 -7.53
N VAL A 218 -12.56 -6.22 -7.42
CA VAL A 218 -13.49 -7.15 -8.12
C VAL A 218 -14.83 -7.19 -7.41
N ASN A 219 -14.78 -7.20 -6.07
CA ASN A 219 -15.97 -7.08 -5.24
C ASN A 219 -15.75 -6.03 -4.14
N PRO A 220 -15.77 -4.73 -4.50
CA PRO A 220 -15.50 -3.63 -3.57
C PRO A 220 -16.40 -3.63 -2.34
N GLN A 221 -17.63 -4.11 -2.49
CA GLN A 221 -18.60 -4.19 -1.40
C GLN A 221 -18.12 -5.09 -0.26
N ILE A 222 -17.38 -6.16 -0.59
CA ILE A 222 -16.84 -7.11 0.39
C ILE A 222 -15.47 -6.69 0.89
N PHE A 223 -14.57 -6.30 -0.02
CA PHE A 223 -13.16 -6.10 0.33
C PHE A 223 -12.79 -4.65 0.67
N ILE A 224 -13.60 -3.67 0.30
CA ILE A 224 -13.23 -2.24 0.41
C ILE A 224 -14.15 -1.50 1.38
N ASN A 225 -15.46 -1.65 1.25
CA ASN A 225 -16.43 -0.80 1.95
C ASN A 225 -16.23 -0.72 3.47
N ASN A 226 -16.14 -1.86 4.15
CA ASN A 226 -15.96 -1.88 5.61
C ASN A 226 -14.69 -1.14 6.02
N LYS A 227 -13.59 -1.37 5.29
CA LYS A 227 -12.29 -0.76 5.53
C LYS A 227 -12.35 0.76 5.31
N VAL A 228 -12.93 1.23 4.21
CA VAL A 228 -13.02 2.68 3.94
C VAL A 228 -14.00 3.42 4.86
N ASN A 229 -15.07 2.76 5.31
CA ASN A 229 -16.00 3.35 6.28
C ASN A 229 -15.32 3.56 7.64
N TYR A 230 -14.57 2.56 8.11
CA TYR A 230 -13.75 2.67 9.33
C TYR A 230 -12.70 3.79 9.20
N MET A 231 -11.98 3.83 8.07
CA MET A 231 -11.02 4.88 7.76
C MET A 231 -11.64 6.28 7.78
N ALA A 232 -12.81 6.44 7.17
CA ALA A 232 -13.53 7.71 7.10
C ALA A 232 -13.97 8.19 8.50
N GLU A 233 -14.40 7.28 9.37
CA GLU A 233 -14.71 7.59 10.77
C GLU A 233 -13.47 8.08 11.53
N ILE A 234 -12.32 7.42 11.37
CA ILE A 234 -11.06 7.86 11.99
C ILE A 234 -10.66 9.25 11.51
N ILE A 235 -10.76 9.53 10.20
CA ILE A 235 -10.47 10.85 9.65
C ILE A 235 -11.41 11.88 10.27
N LYS A 236 -12.72 11.59 10.37
CA LYS A 236 -13.70 12.49 11.01
C LYS A 236 -13.31 12.78 12.46
N GLN A 237 -13.12 11.75 13.29
CA GLN A 237 -12.79 11.93 14.70
C GLN A 237 -11.47 12.68 14.88
N THR A 238 -10.50 12.47 13.98
CA THR A 238 -9.24 13.22 13.99
C THR A 238 -9.48 14.70 13.66
N LEU A 239 -10.27 15.01 12.63
CA LEU A 239 -10.61 16.40 12.30
C LEU A 239 -11.41 17.10 13.40
N ILE A 240 -12.27 16.38 14.12
CA ILE A 240 -13.00 16.89 15.29
C ILE A 240 -12.05 17.16 16.46
N THR A 241 -11.03 16.33 16.65
CA THR A 241 -10.04 16.46 17.74
C THR A 241 -9.06 17.60 17.48
N TYR A 242 -8.58 17.72 16.24
CA TYR A 242 -7.60 18.72 15.81
C TYR A 242 -8.25 19.86 15.02
N GLN A 243 -9.27 20.48 15.63
CA GLN A 243 -9.99 21.61 15.00
C GLN A 243 -9.01 22.71 14.59
N ASP A 244 -9.30 23.38 13.47
CA ASP A 244 -8.50 24.45 12.87
C ASP A 244 -7.08 24.08 12.41
N ASN A 245 -6.69 22.80 12.54
CA ASN A 245 -5.40 22.32 12.11
C ASN A 245 -5.50 21.53 10.80
N THR A 246 -4.35 21.42 10.14
CA THR A 246 -4.17 20.59 8.95
C THR A 246 -3.69 19.21 9.39
N ILE A 247 -4.37 18.17 8.90
CA ILE A 247 -3.90 16.80 9.00
C ILE A 247 -3.52 16.26 7.62
N VAL A 248 -2.62 15.29 7.59
CA VAL A 248 -2.25 14.56 6.37
C VAL A 248 -2.70 13.10 6.52
N VAL A 249 -3.29 12.55 5.46
CA VAL A 249 -3.71 11.15 5.36
C VAL A 249 -2.94 10.51 4.22
N ALA A 250 -2.15 9.48 4.51
CA ALA A 250 -1.48 8.66 3.52
C ALA A 250 -2.26 7.34 3.34
N VAL A 251 -2.76 7.11 2.13
CA VAL A 251 -3.60 5.96 1.80
C VAL A 251 -3.18 5.40 0.45
N GLU A 252 -3.47 4.12 0.22
CA GLU A 252 -3.25 3.49 -1.06
C GLU A 252 -4.00 4.21 -2.16
N ASN A 253 -3.33 4.44 -3.27
CA ASN A 253 -3.84 5.24 -4.37
C ASN A 253 -5.24 4.81 -4.84
N LYS A 254 -5.43 3.49 -4.99
CA LYS A 254 -6.70 2.92 -5.45
C LYS A 254 -7.84 3.04 -4.43
N LEU A 255 -7.55 3.29 -3.15
CA LEU A 255 -8.55 3.48 -2.11
C LEU A 255 -9.00 4.94 -1.98
N VAL A 256 -8.32 5.90 -2.64
CA VAL A 256 -8.66 7.32 -2.54
C VAL A 256 -10.09 7.61 -2.99
N ASP A 257 -10.51 7.08 -4.13
CA ASP A 257 -11.85 7.33 -4.66
C ASP A 257 -12.93 6.63 -3.82
N PRO A 258 -12.83 5.33 -3.47
CA PRO A 258 -13.74 4.69 -2.52
C PRO A 258 -13.85 5.42 -1.17
N LEU A 259 -12.71 5.89 -0.63
CA LEU A 259 -12.68 6.67 0.60
C LEU A 259 -13.35 8.04 0.44
N THR A 260 -13.22 8.65 -0.74
CA THR A 260 -13.90 9.92 -1.06
C THR A 260 -15.41 9.73 -1.09
N GLU A 261 -15.90 8.63 -1.66
CA GLU A 261 -17.34 8.31 -1.65
C GLU A 261 -17.84 7.98 -0.24
N ALA A 262 -17.08 7.22 0.55
CA ALA A 262 -17.40 6.98 1.96
C ALA A 262 -17.49 8.31 2.73
N TRP A 263 -16.50 9.20 2.56
CA TRP A 263 -16.44 10.51 3.22
C TRP A 263 -17.69 11.38 2.98
N LYS A 264 -18.23 11.40 1.76
CA LYS A 264 -19.45 12.17 1.44
C LYS A 264 -20.66 11.75 2.27
N ASN A 265 -20.69 10.49 2.71
CA ASN A 265 -21.81 9.89 3.42
C ASN A 265 -21.56 9.76 4.93
N VAL A 266 -20.41 10.22 5.44
CA VAL A 266 -20.09 10.13 6.87
C VAL A 266 -21.05 11.00 7.68
N PRO A 267 -21.79 10.43 8.65
CA PRO A 267 -22.63 11.22 9.56
C PRO A 267 -21.81 12.21 10.38
N TYR A 268 -22.43 13.32 10.77
CA TYR A 268 -21.75 14.32 11.59
C TYR A 268 -21.41 13.79 13.00
N ASP A 269 -22.31 13.02 13.59
CA ASP A 269 -22.11 12.41 14.91
C ASP A 269 -21.09 11.30 14.83
N SER A 270 -20.18 11.25 15.80
CA SER A 270 -19.14 10.22 15.89
C SER A 270 -19.71 8.94 16.50
N VAL A 271 -19.28 7.81 15.96
CA VAL A 271 -19.66 6.48 16.45
C VAL A 271 -18.45 5.78 17.05
N SER A 272 -18.69 4.77 17.90
CA SER A 272 -17.57 3.99 18.42
C SER A 272 -16.96 3.13 17.32
N PHE A 273 -15.64 2.94 17.37
CA PHE A 273 -14.95 2.04 16.44
C PHE A 273 -15.43 0.59 16.57
N ASP A 274 -15.95 0.18 17.75
CA ASP A 274 -16.50 -1.16 17.99
C ASP A 274 -17.60 -1.53 16.97
N GLU A 275 -18.33 -0.55 16.43
CA GLU A 275 -19.35 -0.78 15.40
C GLU A 275 -18.76 -1.35 14.11
N PHE A 276 -17.57 -0.89 13.71
CA PHE A 276 -16.86 -1.39 12.52
C PHE A 276 -16.09 -2.69 12.80
N LEU A 277 -15.81 -2.98 14.07
CA LEU A 277 -15.06 -4.16 14.50
C LEU A 277 -15.94 -5.38 14.77
N THR A 278 -17.26 -5.22 14.67
CA THR A 278 -18.21 -6.29 14.94
C THR A 278 -18.06 -7.42 13.92
N ILE A 279 -17.92 -8.65 14.41
CA ILE A 279 -17.80 -9.86 13.58
C ILE A 279 -19.21 -10.39 13.28
N PRO A 280 -19.63 -10.48 12.00
CA PRO A 280 -20.93 -11.01 11.61
C PRO A 280 -21.14 -12.45 12.11
N LYS A 281 -22.40 -12.84 12.27
CA LYS A 281 -22.73 -14.25 12.51
C LYS A 281 -22.38 -15.07 11.25
N MET A 282 -21.84 -16.26 11.47
CA MET A 282 -21.56 -17.19 10.38
C MET A 282 -22.88 -17.77 9.83
N ASP A 283 -22.93 -17.99 8.52
CA ASP A 283 -24.03 -18.73 7.90
C ASP A 283 -24.11 -20.15 8.47
N LYS A 284 -25.34 -20.62 8.73
CA LYS A 284 -25.62 -21.89 9.40
C LYS A 284 -25.11 -23.11 8.65
N ASP A 285 -24.94 -22.99 7.33
CA ASP A 285 -24.49 -24.07 6.47
C ASP A 285 -22.96 -24.08 6.26
N THR A 286 -22.25 -23.10 6.83
CA THR A 286 -20.78 -23.05 6.71
C THR A 286 -20.15 -24.12 7.62
N THR A 287 -19.52 -25.12 7.00
CA THR A 287 -18.75 -26.14 7.72
C THR A 287 -17.44 -25.58 8.26
N PHE A 288 -16.90 -26.19 9.32
CA PHE A 288 -15.59 -25.84 9.85
C PHE A 288 -14.49 -25.88 8.78
N SER A 289 -14.47 -26.93 7.96
CA SER A 289 -13.53 -27.07 6.84
C SER A 289 -13.65 -25.93 5.83
N ASN A 290 -14.88 -25.57 5.42
CA ASN A 290 -15.10 -24.47 4.48
C ASN A 290 -14.60 -23.14 5.09
N TYR A 291 -14.86 -22.91 6.38
CA TYR A 291 -14.38 -21.72 7.06
C TYR A 291 -12.85 -21.60 7.08
N ILE A 292 -12.13 -22.70 7.33
CA ILE A 292 -10.66 -22.71 7.26
C ILE A 292 -10.19 -22.45 5.82
N GLU A 293 -10.80 -23.09 4.82
CA GLU A 293 -10.43 -22.88 3.41
C GLU A 293 -10.63 -21.42 2.97
N LYS A 294 -11.72 -20.77 3.40
CA LYS A 294 -11.94 -19.34 3.13
C LYS A 294 -10.78 -18.49 3.67
N HIS A 295 -10.31 -18.75 4.89
CA HIS A 295 -9.18 -18.02 5.45
C HIS A 295 -7.86 -18.29 4.73
N VAL A 296 -7.63 -19.52 4.28
CA VAL A 296 -6.47 -19.86 3.44
C VAL A 296 -6.52 -19.08 2.12
N LEU A 297 -7.66 -19.07 1.45
CA LEU A 297 -7.84 -18.31 0.21
C LEU A 297 -7.63 -16.81 0.45
N LEU A 298 -8.18 -16.24 1.51
CA LEU A 298 -7.95 -14.83 1.85
C LEU A 298 -6.48 -14.53 2.12
N ASP A 299 -5.73 -15.44 2.75
CA ASP A 299 -4.29 -15.30 2.97
C ASP A 299 -3.47 -15.34 1.68
N ILE A 300 -3.92 -16.11 0.68
CA ILE A 300 -3.32 -16.11 -0.65
C ILE A 300 -3.68 -14.82 -1.41
N LEU A 301 -4.94 -14.40 -1.36
CA LEU A 301 -5.48 -13.29 -2.17
C LEU A 301 -5.07 -11.91 -1.65
N LEU A 302 -4.97 -11.73 -0.33
CA LEU A 302 -4.74 -10.44 0.33
C LEU A 302 -3.33 -10.32 0.94
N GLY A 303 -2.50 -11.36 0.80
CA GLY A 303 -1.17 -11.44 1.40
C GLY A 303 -1.14 -12.28 2.67
N THR A 304 0.05 -12.81 2.95
CA THR A 304 0.37 -13.95 3.84
C THR A 304 0.39 -13.61 5.34
N TYR A 305 -0.33 -12.58 5.75
CA TYR A 305 -0.32 -12.06 7.13
C TYR A 305 -0.63 -13.15 8.17
N ILE A 306 -1.62 -14.01 7.92
CA ILE A 306 -2.01 -15.08 8.84
C ILE A 306 -0.96 -16.18 8.85
N SER A 307 -0.52 -16.63 7.66
CA SER A 307 0.51 -17.64 7.54
C SER A 307 1.79 -17.22 8.27
N GLN A 308 2.21 -15.97 8.07
CA GLN A 308 3.45 -15.44 8.60
C GLN A 308 3.42 -15.27 10.12
N PHE A 309 2.41 -14.59 10.65
CA PHE A 309 2.45 -14.16 12.05
C PHE A 309 1.80 -15.15 13.02
N TYR A 310 0.93 -16.04 12.55
CA TYR A 310 0.19 -16.95 13.42
C TYR A 310 0.48 -18.42 13.09
N ILE A 311 0.34 -18.83 11.83
CA ILE A 311 0.44 -20.25 11.45
C ILE A 311 1.87 -20.78 11.61
N LYS A 312 2.91 -19.98 11.26
CA LYS A 312 4.32 -20.32 11.55
C LYS A 312 4.56 -20.58 13.04
N ASN A 313 3.82 -19.89 13.91
CA ASN A 313 3.85 -20.07 15.37
C ASN A 313 2.92 -21.18 15.87
N LYS A 314 2.38 -22.02 14.97
CA LYS A 314 1.46 -23.12 15.26
C LYS A 314 0.17 -22.66 15.96
N LEU A 315 -0.35 -21.50 15.56
CA LEU A 315 -1.60 -20.95 16.08
C LEU A 315 -2.54 -20.58 14.96
N PHE A 316 -3.84 -20.83 15.18
CA PHE A 316 -4.91 -20.35 14.32
C PHE A 316 -5.66 -19.23 15.06
N PRO A 317 -5.70 -17.99 14.55
CA PRO A 317 -6.11 -16.82 15.35
C PRO A 317 -7.63 -16.63 15.48
N TYR A 318 -8.44 -17.50 14.88
CA TYR A 318 -9.88 -17.30 14.81
C TYR A 318 -10.67 -18.32 15.64
N SER A 319 -11.77 -17.86 16.22
CA SER A 319 -12.78 -18.76 16.76
C SER A 319 -13.75 -19.17 15.66
N ALA A 320 -13.75 -20.44 15.25
CA ALA A 320 -14.72 -20.94 14.27
C ALA A 320 -16.14 -21.13 14.87
N HIS A 321 -16.48 -20.37 15.92
CA HIS A 321 -17.77 -20.41 16.58
C HIS A 321 -18.89 -20.15 15.57
N GLY A 322 -19.92 -21.01 15.59
CA GLY A 322 -21.03 -21.00 14.65
C GLY A 322 -20.83 -21.89 13.40
N ALA A 323 -19.61 -22.37 13.13
CA ALA A 323 -19.39 -23.30 12.03
C ALA A 323 -19.87 -24.71 12.37
N VAL A 324 -20.49 -25.39 11.41
CA VAL A 324 -20.94 -26.79 11.58
C VAL A 324 -19.74 -27.69 11.84
N GLY A 325 -19.78 -28.43 12.94
CA GLY A 325 -18.73 -29.36 13.36
C GLY A 325 -17.60 -28.73 14.17
N SER A 326 -17.68 -27.44 14.54
CA SER A 326 -16.62 -26.75 15.31
C SER A 326 -16.52 -27.16 16.79
N GLU A 327 -17.60 -27.63 17.40
CA GLU A 327 -17.70 -27.88 18.86
C GLU A 327 -16.78 -29.01 19.37
N GLY A 328 -16.22 -29.84 18.49
CA GLY A 328 -15.24 -30.89 18.83
C GLY A 328 -13.88 -30.76 18.13
N GLN A 329 -13.66 -29.71 17.35
CA GLN A 329 -12.43 -29.53 16.58
C GLN A 329 -11.37 -28.80 17.41
N SER A 330 -10.17 -29.36 17.48
CA SER A 330 -9.05 -28.71 18.16
C SER A 330 -8.30 -27.76 17.22
N TYR A 331 -7.52 -26.85 17.79
CA TYR A 331 -6.59 -25.99 17.04
C TYR A 331 -5.66 -26.78 16.11
N SER A 332 -5.26 -28.01 16.49
CA SER A 332 -4.41 -28.84 15.64
C SER A 332 -5.12 -29.25 14.34
N THR A 333 -6.42 -29.51 14.38
CA THR A 333 -7.19 -29.86 13.18
C THR A 333 -7.34 -28.65 12.25
N ALA A 334 -7.51 -27.44 12.80
CA ALA A 334 -7.48 -26.21 12.01
C ALA A 334 -6.16 -26.05 11.23
N LEU A 335 -5.02 -26.31 11.89
CA LEU A 335 -3.70 -26.22 11.28
C LEU A 335 -3.47 -27.30 10.21
N GLU A 336 -4.02 -28.51 10.40
CA GLU A 336 -3.96 -29.56 9.40
C GLU A 336 -4.76 -29.20 8.14
N PHE A 337 -6.00 -28.73 8.32
CA PHE A 337 -6.79 -28.20 7.19
C PHE A 337 -6.10 -27.03 6.51
N TRP A 338 -5.55 -26.08 7.29
CA TRP A 338 -4.78 -24.96 6.75
C TRP A 338 -3.67 -25.45 5.84
N LYS A 339 -2.83 -26.36 6.34
CA LYS A 339 -1.71 -26.92 5.56
C LYS A 339 -2.20 -27.56 4.27
N ASN A 340 -3.25 -28.38 4.33
CA ASN A 340 -3.77 -29.10 3.17
C ASN A 340 -4.33 -28.13 2.11
N PHE A 341 -5.18 -27.19 2.51
CA PHE A 341 -5.73 -26.20 1.59
C PHE A 341 -4.67 -25.25 1.05
N PHE A 342 -3.73 -24.82 1.90
CA PHE A 342 -2.66 -23.92 1.48
C PHE A 342 -1.77 -24.61 0.43
N MET A 343 -1.41 -25.88 0.63
CA MET A 343 -0.68 -26.66 -0.38
C MET A 343 -1.49 -26.81 -1.66
N GLN A 344 -2.78 -27.18 -1.57
CA GLN A 344 -3.65 -27.34 -2.73
C GLN A 344 -3.69 -26.07 -3.59
N HIS A 345 -4.03 -24.94 -2.99
CA HIS A 345 -4.20 -23.65 -3.69
C HIS A 345 -2.86 -23.02 -4.10
N SER A 346 -1.80 -23.20 -3.30
CA SER A 346 -0.46 -22.73 -3.67
C SER A 346 0.15 -23.51 -4.82
N GLU A 347 -0.08 -24.83 -4.91
CA GLU A 347 0.40 -25.62 -6.05
C GLU A 347 -0.34 -25.24 -7.35
N GLU A 348 -1.63 -24.91 -7.27
CA GLU A 348 -2.38 -24.33 -8.40
C GLU A 348 -1.72 -23.02 -8.87
N LEU A 349 -1.41 -22.12 -7.94
CA LEU A 349 -0.73 -20.85 -8.23
C LEU A 349 0.70 -21.04 -8.77
N LYS A 350 1.50 -21.92 -8.18
CA LYS A 350 2.88 -22.22 -8.65
C LYS A 350 2.89 -22.81 -10.05
N LYS A 351 1.95 -23.70 -10.38
CA LYS A 351 1.84 -24.26 -11.74
C LYS A 351 1.61 -23.16 -12.78
N THR A 352 0.69 -22.24 -12.50
CA THR A 352 0.41 -21.08 -13.37
C THR A 352 1.60 -20.13 -13.46
N LEU A 353 2.23 -19.79 -12.32
CA LEU A 353 3.43 -18.94 -12.30
C LEU A 353 4.63 -19.59 -13.01
N ALA A 354 4.79 -20.91 -12.94
CA ALA A 354 5.85 -21.63 -13.64
C ALA A 354 5.63 -21.65 -15.16
N ILE A 355 4.37 -21.71 -15.63
CA ILE A 355 4.02 -21.52 -17.04
C ILE A 355 4.41 -20.10 -17.47
N TYR A 356 4.07 -19.08 -16.66
CA TYR A 356 4.43 -17.69 -16.94
C TYR A 356 5.95 -17.48 -17.02
N ARG A 357 6.73 -17.98 -16.05
CA ARG A 357 8.21 -17.90 -16.09
C ARG A 357 8.80 -18.59 -17.32
N LYS A 358 8.15 -19.63 -17.88
CA LYS A 358 8.57 -20.26 -19.14
C LYS A 358 8.23 -19.41 -20.36
N ILE A 359 7.09 -18.71 -20.37
CA ILE A 359 6.70 -17.78 -21.43
C ILE A 359 7.63 -16.56 -21.43
N ASP A 360 7.92 -15.99 -20.28
CA ASP A 360 8.79 -14.82 -20.14
C ASP A 360 10.27 -15.12 -20.50
N ASN A 361 10.71 -16.36 -20.23
CA ASN A 361 12.02 -16.87 -20.64
C ASN A 361 12.05 -17.44 -22.06
N SER A 362 10.92 -17.49 -22.77
CA SER A 362 10.88 -17.93 -24.17
C SER A 362 11.48 -16.88 -25.10
N ASP A 363 11.89 -17.31 -26.29
CA ASP A 363 12.39 -16.39 -27.33
C ASP A 363 11.37 -15.30 -27.71
N MET A 364 10.07 -15.59 -27.56
CA MET A 364 8.99 -14.62 -27.74
C MET A 364 8.97 -13.57 -26.61
N GLY A 365 9.06 -13.98 -25.34
CA GLY A 365 9.13 -13.05 -24.20
C GLY A 365 10.38 -12.15 -24.26
N ARG A 366 11.52 -12.71 -24.65
CA ARG A 366 12.76 -11.93 -24.89
C ARG A 366 12.63 -10.94 -26.03
N LYS A 367 11.93 -11.31 -27.12
CA LYS A 367 11.66 -10.40 -28.25
C LYS A 367 10.71 -9.26 -27.84
N PHE A 368 9.67 -9.56 -27.07
CA PHE A 368 8.74 -8.57 -26.55
C PHE A 368 9.42 -7.57 -25.61
N LYS A 369 10.20 -8.04 -24.64
CA LYS A 369 10.99 -7.16 -23.73
C LYS A 369 11.99 -6.29 -24.48
N LYS A 370 12.63 -6.81 -25.54
CA LYS A 370 13.49 -6.00 -26.42
C LYS A 370 12.70 -4.93 -27.17
N MET A 371 11.49 -5.26 -27.65
CA MET A 371 10.62 -4.32 -28.35
C MET A 371 10.12 -3.21 -27.41
N GLU A 372 9.64 -3.55 -26.21
CA GLU A 372 9.21 -2.56 -25.22
C GLU A 372 10.35 -1.64 -24.78
N LYS A 373 11.55 -2.20 -24.57
CA LYS A 373 12.74 -1.41 -24.26
C LYS A 373 13.04 -0.42 -25.39
N LYS A 374 12.97 -0.86 -26.64
CA LYS A 374 13.18 0.00 -27.82
C LYS A 374 12.14 1.12 -27.90
N ILE A 375 10.86 0.81 -27.71
CA ILE A 375 9.76 1.80 -27.68
C ILE A 375 9.97 2.83 -26.56
N ARG A 376 10.42 2.39 -25.38
CA ARG A 376 10.68 3.28 -24.25
C ARG A 376 11.88 4.19 -24.51
N GLU A 377 12.94 3.68 -25.12
CA GLU A 377 14.12 4.45 -25.52
C GLU A 377 13.82 5.45 -26.65
N GLU A 378 12.93 5.11 -27.59
CA GLU A 378 12.43 6.03 -28.63
C GLU A 378 11.62 7.17 -28.00
N LYS A 379 10.67 6.86 -27.11
CA LYS A 379 9.90 7.90 -26.39
C LYS A 379 10.78 8.83 -25.55
N ILE A 380 11.85 8.32 -24.93
CA ILE A 380 12.80 9.16 -24.19
C ILE A 380 13.56 10.08 -25.15
N ARG A 381 14.01 9.57 -26.29
CA ARG A 381 14.68 10.37 -27.33
C ARG A 381 13.78 11.46 -27.89
N ASP A 382 12.52 11.16 -28.18
CA ASP A 382 11.56 12.16 -28.67
C ASP A 382 11.38 13.32 -27.69
N VAL A 383 11.33 13.01 -26.39
CA VAL A 383 11.23 14.01 -25.33
C VAL A 383 12.52 14.84 -25.20
N GLU A 384 13.69 14.24 -25.40
CA GLU A 384 14.97 14.96 -25.42
C GLU A 384 15.11 15.87 -26.64
N ILE A 385 14.68 15.41 -27.82
CA ILE A 385 14.62 16.21 -29.05
C ILE A 385 13.68 17.40 -28.87
N GLU A 386 12.50 17.19 -28.26
CA GLU A 386 11.55 18.27 -28.00
C GLU A 386 12.11 19.31 -27.00
N LYS A 387 12.88 18.86 -26.01
CA LYS A 387 13.58 19.75 -25.06
C LYS A 387 14.69 20.55 -25.73
N GLU A 388 15.48 19.94 -26.62
CA GLU A 388 16.50 20.66 -27.39
C GLU A 388 15.86 21.66 -28.35
N ALA A 389 14.81 21.28 -29.08
CA ALA A 389 14.08 22.17 -29.98
C ALA A 389 13.53 23.40 -29.24
N LYS A 390 12.96 23.21 -28.04
CA LYS A 390 12.51 24.32 -27.17
C LYS A 390 13.66 25.18 -26.65
N LYS A 391 14.85 24.60 -26.43
CA LYS A 391 16.05 25.35 -26.04
C LYS A 391 16.53 26.24 -27.18
N TYR A 392 16.54 25.73 -28.42
CA TYR A 392 16.90 26.51 -29.60
C TYR A 392 15.85 27.58 -29.94
N SER A 393 14.55 27.29 -29.78
CA SER A 393 13.49 28.30 -30.02
C SER A 393 13.56 29.47 -29.04
N LYS A 394 14.03 29.22 -27.81
CA LYS A 394 14.25 30.24 -26.78
C LYS A 394 15.52 31.09 -27.03
N ILE A 395 16.49 30.54 -27.74
CA ILE A 395 17.69 31.28 -28.18
C ILE A 395 17.34 32.21 -29.35
N THR A 396 16.45 31.79 -30.25
CA THR A 396 15.98 32.62 -31.38
C THR A 396 14.92 33.67 -31.02
N SER A 397 14.33 33.63 -29.82
CA SER A 397 13.34 34.64 -29.39
C SER A 397 13.94 35.85 -28.69
N ASP A 398 15.19 35.73 -28.19
CA ASP A 398 15.80 36.75 -27.35
C ASP A 398 16.98 37.49 -28.03
N GLU A 399 17.38 37.11 -29.25
CA GLU A 399 18.34 37.87 -30.07
C GLU A 399 17.91 37.85 -31.55
N GLU A 400 17.92 39.01 -32.22
CA GLU A 400 17.81 39.11 -33.69
C GLU A 400 19.04 38.43 -34.31
N VAL A 401 18.97 37.12 -34.51
CA VAL A 401 20.01 36.35 -35.21
C VAL A 401 19.69 36.36 -36.70
N ASP A 402 20.59 36.93 -37.50
CA ASP A 402 20.52 36.89 -38.96
C ASP A 402 20.60 35.44 -39.46
N VAL A 403 19.48 34.94 -39.95
CA VAL A 403 19.27 33.55 -40.40
C VAL A 403 20.12 33.19 -41.64
N ASN A 404 20.86 34.15 -42.21
CA ASN A 404 21.81 33.93 -43.29
C ASN A 404 23.22 33.54 -42.82
N GLU A 405 23.46 33.42 -41.51
CA GLU A 405 24.77 33.03 -41.02
C GLU A 405 25.14 31.59 -41.46
N PRO A 406 26.29 31.37 -42.13
CA PRO A 406 26.63 30.09 -42.77
C PRO A 406 26.62 28.88 -41.82
N GLN A 407 26.84 29.11 -40.52
CA GLN A 407 26.86 28.06 -39.50
C GLN A 407 25.48 27.43 -39.25
N TYR A 408 24.40 28.21 -39.33
CA TYR A 408 23.04 27.73 -39.11
C TYR A 408 22.51 26.97 -40.34
N GLN A 409 22.82 27.45 -41.54
CA GLN A 409 22.48 26.71 -42.77
C GLN A 409 23.23 25.38 -42.86
N ARG A 410 24.45 25.29 -42.33
CA ARG A 410 25.23 24.05 -42.30
C ARG A 410 24.63 23.02 -41.35
N LYS A 411 24.23 23.43 -40.14
CA LYS A 411 23.55 22.55 -39.17
C LYS A 411 22.18 22.08 -39.65
N MET A 412 21.40 22.96 -40.28
CA MET A 412 20.09 22.59 -40.85
C MET A 412 20.23 21.59 -42.02
N LYS A 413 21.25 21.76 -42.87
CA LYS A 413 21.56 20.80 -43.94
C LYS A 413 22.01 19.45 -43.40
N GLU A 414 22.80 19.42 -42.31
CA GLU A 414 23.18 18.17 -41.65
C GLU A 414 21.99 17.46 -41.00
N TYR A 415 21.08 18.21 -40.38
CA TYR A 415 19.84 17.67 -39.82
C TYR A 415 18.93 17.03 -40.88
N ILE A 416 18.69 17.73 -41.99
CA ILE A 416 17.89 17.21 -43.12
C ILE A 416 18.55 15.96 -43.72
N LYS A 417 19.88 15.94 -43.82
CA LYS A 417 20.63 14.79 -44.35
C LYS A 417 20.57 13.57 -43.43
N ARG A 418 20.54 13.80 -42.11
CA ARG A 418 20.43 12.73 -41.10
C ARG A 418 19.01 12.14 -41.07
N SER A 419 18.00 12.99 -41.07
CA SER A 419 16.59 12.58 -41.11
C SER A 419 16.24 11.77 -42.37
N LYS A 420 16.81 12.10 -43.53
CA LYS A 420 16.62 11.31 -44.76
C LYS A 420 17.28 9.93 -44.71
N ARG A 421 18.47 9.82 -44.11
CA ARG A 421 19.14 8.51 -43.91
C ARG A 421 18.37 7.62 -42.95
N GLU A 422 17.79 8.19 -41.90
CA GLU A 422 17.02 7.44 -40.92
C GLU A 422 15.67 6.95 -41.48
N GLN A 423 15.08 7.65 -42.46
CA GLN A 423 13.91 7.16 -43.21
C GLN A 423 14.28 6.03 -44.19
N GLU A 424 15.41 6.15 -44.89
CA GLU A 424 15.91 5.11 -45.82
C GLU A 424 16.38 3.83 -45.10
N GLU A 425 16.69 3.90 -43.80
CA GLU A 425 17.05 2.73 -42.97
C GLU A 425 15.85 2.09 -42.25
N SER A 426 14.65 2.69 -42.33
CA SER A 426 13.41 2.17 -41.71
C SER A 426 12.45 1.48 -42.68
N ASP A 427 12.64 1.69 -43.99
CA ASP A 427 12.03 0.91 -45.08
C ASP A 427 12.96 -0.25 -45.48
#